data_AF-A0A843EJ08-F1
#
_entry.id   AF-A0A843EJ08-F1
#
_cell.length_a   1.000
_cell.length_b   1.000
_cell.length_c   1.000
_cell.angle_alpha   90.00
_cell.angle_beta   90.00
_cell.angle_gamma   90.00
#
_symmetry.space_group_name_H-M   'P 1'
#
loop_
_entity.id
_entity.type
_entity.pdbx_description
1 polymer ?
#
loop_
_entity_poly.entity_id
_entity_poly.type
_entity_poly.pdbx_seq_one_letter_code
_entity_poly.pdbx_strand_id
1 'polypeptide(L)'
;MENDQRKPYNGFIGTPAAQALGVILGFAAAFLMLAGGLYSNYCLFVFVGVVMFVIPKLFGVSNIKIMAVLGIVFMISATVIGALLFTVPTIEDNYEDTIDDENGFCNLHITEAGDYYTVTVDYNGPETGVVKLIYATVGTTSFKVIPFMNKDPLVMTNSGGNTYTYADLDLDKGTLYAIHFAVTSTEESDEDLDDSHVAFVSANITHNDVVSHALKWNAYVTGIVTVMFLLIVFLTAWMRRSLDKTRARLEAEGRLYPQGYGRCKECGMMVLPGEVVCRKCGAYIEVPEEIKAKMKHKVEYTICSECGAEVPADARKCPKCGADFNEETEEEHIQVTEEEMAAEQKAIEAAKEDDSFECSECGAKVPSDAKVCPKCGAEFDEDD
;
A
#
# COMPACT_ATOMS: atom_id res chain seq x y z
N MET A 1 -25.62 12.62 -31.03
CA MET A 1 -26.62 11.64 -30.59
C MET A 1 -26.10 10.28 -31.02
N GLU A 2 -25.58 9.48 -30.10
CA GLU A 2 -25.81 8.03 -30.12
C GLU A 2 -25.47 7.47 -28.74
N ASN A 3 -26.26 6.50 -28.36
CA ASN A 3 -26.61 6.10 -27.02
C ASN A 3 -25.57 5.09 -26.51
N ASP A 4 -24.65 5.49 -25.61
CA ASP A 4 -23.84 4.53 -24.84
C ASP A 4 -24.76 3.85 -23.81
N GLN A 5 -25.61 2.94 -24.28
CA GLN A 5 -26.43 2.07 -23.44
C GLN A 5 -25.55 0.99 -22.82
N ARG A 6 -24.69 1.38 -21.88
CA ARG A 6 -24.22 0.45 -20.86
C ARG A 6 -25.40 0.09 -19.95
N LYS A 7 -25.84 -1.17 -20.04
CA LYS A 7 -26.78 -1.81 -19.10
C LYS A 7 -26.41 -1.45 -17.65
N PRO A 8 -27.40 -1.23 -16.76
CA PRO A 8 -27.16 -0.76 -15.41
C PRO A 8 -26.44 -1.85 -14.63
N TYR A 9 -25.15 -1.66 -14.35
CA TYR A 9 -24.52 -2.34 -13.23
C TYR A 9 -25.32 -1.90 -12.00
N ASN A 10 -25.94 -2.84 -11.27
CA ASN A 10 -26.79 -2.55 -10.10
C ASN A 10 -26.14 -1.48 -9.22
N GLY A 11 -26.65 -0.26 -9.37
CA GLY A 11 -25.86 0.97 -9.28
C GLY A 11 -25.82 1.56 -7.89
N PHE A 12 -25.51 0.75 -6.88
CA PHE A 12 -25.27 1.29 -5.54
C PHE A 12 -23.86 1.87 -5.44
N ILE A 13 -22.86 1.12 -5.89
CA ILE A 13 -21.44 1.52 -5.82
C ILE A 13 -21.21 2.78 -6.67
N GLY A 14 -20.59 3.79 -6.08
CA GLY A 14 -20.34 5.08 -6.72
C GLY A 14 -21.44 6.14 -6.52
N THR A 15 -22.60 5.78 -5.94
CA THR A 15 -23.59 6.78 -5.51
C THR A 15 -23.10 7.56 -4.28
N PRO A 16 -23.59 8.80 -4.04
CA PRO A 16 -23.25 9.55 -2.82
C PRO A 16 -23.57 8.78 -1.53
N ALA A 17 -24.67 8.01 -1.53
CA ALA A 17 -25.07 7.19 -0.40
C ALA A 17 -24.09 6.03 -0.14
N ALA A 18 -23.65 5.33 -1.19
CA ALA A 18 -22.64 4.28 -1.05
C ALA A 18 -21.28 4.83 -0.64
N GLN A 19 -20.88 5.98 -1.18
CA GLN A 19 -19.63 6.66 -0.80
C GLN A 19 -19.65 7.05 0.69
N ALA A 20 -20.76 7.62 1.17
CA ALA A 20 -20.92 7.94 2.60
C ALA A 20 -20.85 6.68 3.47
N LEU A 21 -21.52 5.61 3.06
CA LEU A 21 -21.47 4.33 3.77
C LEU A 21 -20.04 3.77 3.83
N GLY A 22 -19.29 3.81 2.73
CA GLY A 22 -17.91 3.37 2.68
C GLY A 22 -16.98 4.16 3.59
N VAL A 23 -17.20 5.48 3.71
CA VAL A 23 -16.46 6.31 4.67
C VAL A 23 -16.77 5.91 6.11
N ILE A 24 -18.05 5.75 6.45
CA ILE A 24 -18.50 5.36 7.80
C ILE A 24 -17.92 4.00 8.18
N LEU A 25 -18.00 3.01 7.28
CA LEU A 25 -17.45 1.67 7.51
C LEU A 25 -15.93 1.70 7.64
N GLY A 26 -15.24 2.52 6.83
CA GLY A 26 -13.80 2.71 6.93
C GLY A 26 -13.38 3.29 8.27
N PHE A 27 -14.10 4.31 8.75
CA PHE A 27 -13.85 4.95 10.05
C PHE A 27 -14.14 4.00 11.20
N ALA A 28 -15.27 3.29 11.15
CA ALA A 28 -15.65 2.31 12.17
C ALA A 28 -14.62 1.18 12.27
N ALA A 29 -14.18 0.62 11.14
CA ALA A 29 -13.16 -0.43 11.12
C ALA A 29 -11.82 0.08 11.68
N ALA A 30 -11.35 1.24 11.22
CA ALA A 30 -10.11 1.83 11.72
C ALA A 30 -10.19 2.12 13.24
N PHE A 31 -11.33 2.65 13.70
CA PHE A 31 -11.55 2.93 15.11
C PHE A 31 -11.57 1.66 15.96
N LEU A 32 -12.25 0.60 15.52
CA LEU A 32 -12.27 -0.69 16.21
C LEU A 32 -10.87 -1.31 16.33
N MET A 33 -10.05 -1.18 15.28
CA MET A 33 -8.66 -1.66 15.30
C MET A 33 -7.80 -0.86 16.29
N LEU A 34 -8.04 0.46 16.40
CA LEU A 34 -7.36 1.29 17.40
C LEU A 34 -7.84 0.96 18.82
N ALA A 35 -9.15 0.86 19.04
CA ALA A 35 -9.72 0.52 20.34
C ALA A 35 -9.30 -0.88 20.82
N GLY A 36 -9.15 -1.83 19.89
CA GLY A 36 -8.65 -3.18 20.17
C GLY A 36 -7.14 -3.28 20.37
N GLY A 37 -6.41 -2.17 20.32
CA GLY A 37 -4.96 -2.15 20.54
C GLY A 37 -4.13 -2.79 19.43
N LEU A 38 -4.71 -3.10 18.26
CA LEU A 38 -4.00 -3.81 17.18
C LEU A 38 -2.71 -3.08 16.77
N TYR A 39 -2.71 -1.76 16.87
CA TYR A 39 -1.58 -0.91 16.53
C TYR A 39 -0.36 -1.09 17.45
N SER A 40 -0.50 -1.66 18.65
CA SER A 40 0.62 -1.85 19.59
C SER A 40 1.65 -2.86 19.09
N ASN A 41 1.26 -3.73 18.17
CA ASN A 41 2.17 -4.67 17.52
C ASN A 41 2.95 -3.98 16.40
N TYR A 42 4.23 -4.34 16.27
CA TYR A 42 5.16 -3.77 15.30
C TYR A 42 4.54 -3.59 13.90
N CYS A 43 4.61 -2.36 13.39
CA CYS A 43 4.15 -1.94 12.05
C CYS A 43 2.63 -1.99 11.76
N LEU A 44 1.76 -2.38 12.69
CA LEU A 44 0.32 -2.49 12.42
C LEU A 44 -0.42 -1.14 12.30
N PHE A 45 0.21 -0.02 12.66
CA PHE A 45 -0.28 1.33 12.35
C PHE A 45 -0.49 1.54 10.84
N VAL A 46 0.35 0.92 10.01
CA VAL A 46 0.22 0.98 8.54
C VAL A 46 -1.03 0.24 8.10
N PHE A 47 -1.34 -0.90 8.72
CA PHE A 47 -2.51 -1.70 8.39
C PHE A 47 -3.82 -0.94 8.66
N VAL A 48 -3.90 -0.18 9.76
CA VAL A 48 -5.03 0.73 10.04
C VAL A 48 -5.18 1.77 8.93
N GLY A 49 -4.08 2.41 8.52
CA GLY A 49 -4.08 3.37 7.41
C GLY A 49 -4.50 2.75 6.06
N VAL A 50 -4.11 1.50 5.79
CA VAL A 50 -4.51 0.77 4.57
C VAL A 50 -6.01 0.47 4.59
N VAL A 51 -6.55 -0.03 5.69
CA VAL A 51 -7.99 -0.33 5.82
C VAL A 51 -8.82 0.94 5.60
N MET A 52 -8.40 2.04 6.23
CA MET A 52 -9.03 3.35 6.09
C MET A 52 -8.97 3.90 4.65
N PHE A 53 -7.96 3.50 3.87
CA PHE A 53 -7.85 3.87 2.45
C PHE A 53 -8.64 2.96 1.51
N VAL A 54 -8.61 1.65 1.73
CA VAL A 54 -9.20 0.66 0.83
C VAL A 54 -10.72 0.68 0.91
N ILE A 55 -11.30 0.71 2.12
CA ILE A 55 -12.76 0.62 2.28
C ILE A 55 -13.50 1.74 1.53
N PRO A 56 -13.21 3.05 1.73
CA PRO A 56 -13.93 4.09 1.01
C PRO A 56 -13.74 3.99 -0.51
N LYS A 57 -12.58 3.51 -0.96
CA LYS A 57 -12.26 3.34 -2.39
C LYS A 57 -13.07 2.20 -3.03
N LEU A 58 -13.35 1.12 -2.30
CA LEU A 58 -14.23 0.04 -2.75
C LEU A 58 -15.66 0.53 -3.01
N PHE A 59 -16.11 1.55 -2.27
CA PHE A 59 -17.42 2.20 -2.45
C PHE A 59 -17.39 3.34 -3.48
N GLY A 60 -16.27 3.55 -4.17
CA GLY A 60 -16.14 4.50 -5.27
C GLY A 60 -15.63 5.89 -4.89
N VAL A 61 -15.13 6.11 -3.67
CA VAL A 61 -14.46 7.35 -3.30
C VAL A 61 -13.09 7.40 -3.97
N SER A 62 -12.98 8.14 -5.07
CA SER A 62 -11.75 8.25 -5.87
C SER A 62 -11.10 9.63 -5.84
N ASN A 63 -11.80 10.64 -5.32
CA ASN A 63 -11.27 11.99 -5.26
C ASN A 63 -10.22 12.12 -4.16
N ILE A 64 -8.98 12.45 -4.56
CA ILE A 64 -7.84 12.58 -3.66
C ILE A 64 -8.02 13.66 -2.59
N LYS A 65 -8.70 14.76 -2.91
CA LYS A 65 -8.95 15.86 -1.96
C LYS A 65 -9.89 15.41 -0.85
N ILE A 66 -10.93 14.65 -1.22
CA ILE A 66 -11.88 14.07 -0.26
C ILE A 66 -11.12 13.10 0.66
N MET A 67 -10.31 12.20 0.09
CA MET A 67 -9.51 11.27 0.89
C MET A 67 -8.57 11.98 1.85
N ALA A 68 -7.89 13.06 1.43
CA ALA A 68 -7.02 13.83 2.32
C ALA A 68 -7.78 14.49 3.48
N VAL A 69 -8.95 15.08 3.22
CA VAL A 69 -9.81 15.66 4.26
C VAL A 69 -10.30 14.59 5.23
N LEU A 70 -10.67 13.41 4.73
CA LEU A 70 -11.08 12.28 5.58
C LEU A 70 -9.98 11.86 6.56
N GLY A 71 -8.71 11.90 6.14
CA GLY A 71 -7.58 11.64 7.04
C GLY A 71 -7.51 12.60 8.22
N ILE A 72 -7.66 13.90 7.95
CA ILE A 72 -7.62 14.94 8.99
C ILE A 72 -8.83 14.84 9.93
N VAL A 73 -10.03 14.62 9.37
CA VAL A 73 -11.25 14.45 10.17
C VAL A 73 -11.11 13.23 11.08
N PHE A 74 -10.60 12.11 10.55
CA PHE A 74 -10.36 10.91 11.33
C PHE A 74 -9.38 11.17 12.48
N MET A 75 -8.26 11.87 12.23
CA MET A 75 -7.28 12.23 13.26
C MET A 75 -7.93 12.95 14.44
N ILE A 76 -8.71 13.99 14.16
CA ILE A 76 -9.36 14.80 15.20
C ILE A 76 -10.38 13.95 15.96
N SER A 77 -11.26 13.22 15.24
CA SER A 77 -12.28 12.39 15.89
C SER A 77 -11.67 11.26 16.70
N ALA A 78 -10.68 10.55 16.18
CA ALA A 78 -10.05 9.42 16.84
C ALA A 78 -9.23 9.87 18.06
N THR A 79 -8.61 11.06 18.01
CA THR A 79 -7.91 11.65 19.16
C THR A 79 -8.88 11.90 20.32
N VAL A 80 -9.98 12.61 20.06
CA VAL A 80 -10.95 12.98 21.09
C VAL A 80 -11.66 11.75 21.64
N ILE A 81 -12.14 10.87 20.76
CA ILE A 81 -12.87 9.67 21.17
C ILE A 81 -11.93 8.69 21.89
N GLY A 82 -10.71 8.46 21.37
CA GLY A 82 -9.71 7.59 22.00
C GLY A 82 -9.28 8.08 23.38
N ALA A 83 -9.07 9.40 23.53
CA ALA A 83 -8.72 9.97 24.83
C ALA A 83 -9.88 9.86 25.84
N LEU A 84 -11.06 10.37 25.48
CA LEU A 84 -12.16 10.56 26.44
C LEU A 84 -12.98 9.30 26.71
N LEU A 85 -13.15 8.40 25.74
CA LEU A 85 -13.97 7.20 25.92
C LEU A 85 -13.16 5.94 26.26
N PHE A 86 -11.83 5.99 26.11
CA PHE A 86 -10.99 4.82 26.33
C PHE A 86 -9.89 5.12 27.34
N THR A 87 -8.97 6.04 27.02
CA THR A 87 -7.78 6.23 27.87
C THR A 87 -8.12 6.80 29.24
N VAL A 88 -8.94 7.86 29.32
CA VAL A 88 -9.32 8.47 30.61
C VAL A 88 -10.06 7.46 31.50
N PRO A 89 -11.13 6.78 31.07
CA PRO A 89 -11.78 5.75 31.87
C PRO A 89 -10.84 4.60 32.26
N THR A 90 -9.94 4.17 31.36
CA THR A 90 -8.98 3.10 31.69
C THR A 90 -8.05 3.51 32.84
N ILE A 91 -7.64 4.78 32.90
CA ILE A 91 -6.82 5.28 34.00
C ILE A 91 -7.68 5.44 35.25
N GLU A 92 -8.83 6.11 35.15
CA GLU A 92 -9.71 6.44 36.29
C GLU A 92 -10.37 5.23 36.96
N ASP A 93 -10.81 4.23 36.19
CA ASP A 93 -11.42 3.02 36.74
C ASP A 93 -10.38 2.17 37.52
N ASN A 94 -9.09 2.38 37.25
CA ASN A 94 -7.96 1.71 37.89
C ASN A 94 -7.14 2.67 38.78
N TYR A 95 -7.72 3.83 39.12
CA TYR A 95 -7.09 4.90 39.88
C TYR A 95 -7.45 4.80 41.36
N GLU A 96 -6.44 4.62 42.21
CA GLU A 96 -6.51 4.56 43.68
C GLU A 96 -7.47 3.48 44.29
N ASP A 97 -6.93 2.73 45.26
CA ASP A 97 -7.64 1.81 46.17
C ASP A 97 -8.31 0.53 45.63
N THR A 98 -8.15 0.17 44.36
CA THR A 98 -8.77 -1.05 43.81
C THR A 98 -7.75 -2.09 43.34
N ILE A 99 -7.12 -2.77 44.30
CA ILE A 99 -6.67 -4.16 44.09
C ILE A 99 -7.67 -5.04 44.83
N ASP A 100 -8.63 -5.60 44.10
CA ASP A 100 -9.70 -6.43 44.65
C ASP A 100 -9.35 -7.92 44.52
N ASP A 101 -8.77 -8.50 45.57
CA ASP A 101 -8.61 -9.95 45.81
C ASP A 101 -8.08 -10.78 44.63
N GLU A 102 -7.23 -10.21 43.78
CA GLU A 102 -6.57 -10.96 42.71
C GLU A 102 -5.25 -11.56 43.18
N ASN A 103 -5.12 -12.88 43.02
CA ASN A 103 -3.96 -13.66 43.45
C ASN A 103 -3.55 -13.41 44.92
N GLY A 104 -4.53 -13.08 45.76
CA GLY A 104 -4.35 -12.86 47.19
C GLY A 104 -3.98 -11.44 47.59
N PHE A 105 -3.78 -10.50 46.66
CA PHE A 105 -3.51 -9.10 47.00
C PHE A 105 -4.80 -8.31 47.22
N CYS A 106 -4.85 -7.52 48.28
CA CYS A 106 -5.98 -6.65 48.62
C CYS A 106 -5.54 -5.41 49.41
N ASN A 107 -6.45 -4.47 49.62
CA ASN A 107 -6.26 -3.28 50.47
C ASN A 107 -4.98 -2.48 50.13
N LEU A 108 -4.77 -2.19 48.85
CA LEU A 108 -3.74 -1.23 48.45
C LEU A 108 -4.06 0.13 49.07
N HIS A 109 -3.11 0.69 49.80
CA HIS A 109 -3.19 2.05 50.30
C HIS A 109 -1.85 2.76 50.09
N ILE A 110 -1.91 3.95 49.51
CA ILE A 110 -0.76 4.81 49.27
C ILE A 110 -0.96 6.10 50.05
N THR A 111 0.01 6.45 50.90
CA THR A 111 -0.04 7.65 51.73
C THR A 111 1.17 8.54 51.47
N GLU A 112 0.95 9.85 51.31
CA GLU A 112 2.03 10.83 51.20
C GLU A 112 2.71 11.01 52.57
N ALA A 113 4.03 10.81 52.61
CA ALA A 113 4.87 10.92 53.79
C ALA A 113 5.99 11.94 53.55
N GLY A 114 5.61 13.22 53.46
CA GLY A 114 6.55 14.31 53.18
C GLY A 114 6.90 14.41 51.69
N ASP A 115 8.15 14.13 51.33
CA ASP A 115 8.60 14.11 49.92
C ASP A 115 8.52 12.71 49.29
N TYR A 116 8.22 11.68 50.10
CA TYR A 116 8.12 10.29 49.66
C TYR A 116 6.70 9.75 49.85
N TYR A 117 6.45 8.60 49.25
CA TYR A 117 5.19 7.86 49.40
C TYR A 117 5.43 6.56 50.17
N THR A 118 4.50 6.23 51.05
CA THR A 118 4.42 4.93 51.72
C THR A 118 3.36 4.10 51.03
N VAL A 119 3.73 2.91 50.57
CA VAL A 119 2.84 1.97 49.90
C VAL A 119 2.61 0.77 50.81
N THR A 120 1.34 0.46 51.08
CA THR A 120 0.93 -0.71 51.86
C THR A 120 -0.01 -1.58 51.04
N VAL A 121 0.15 -2.90 51.12
CA VAL A 121 -0.75 -3.89 50.49
C VAL A 121 -0.90 -5.09 51.42
N ASP A 122 -2.09 -5.67 51.45
CA ASP A 122 -2.34 -6.93 52.15
C ASP A 122 -2.20 -8.11 51.18
N TYR A 123 -1.48 -9.16 51.58
CA TYR A 123 -1.33 -10.39 50.80
C TYR A 123 -1.79 -11.61 51.60
N ASN A 124 -2.84 -12.26 51.11
CA ASN A 124 -3.52 -13.42 51.70
C ASN A 124 -3.09 -14.76 51.08
N GLY A 125 -1.87 -14.85 50.56
CA GLY A 125 -1.31 -16.09 49.98
C GLY A 125 -0.38 -16.85 50.93
N PRO A 126 0.33 -17.88 50.44
CA PRO A 126 1.25 -18.69 51.24
C PRO A 126 2.41 -17.87 51.84
N GLU A 127 2.71 -18.09 53.12
CA GLU A 127 3.72 -17.34 53.91
C GLU A 127 5.18 -17.46 53.43
N THR A 128 5.46 -18.31 52.43
CA THR A 128 6.83 -18.61 51.98
C THR A 128 7.37 -17.66 50.92
N GLY A 129 6.58 -16.70 50.45
CA GLY A 129 6.94 -15.80 49.36
C GLY A 129 7.49 -14.44 49.83
N VAL A 130 8.35 -13.84 48.99
CA VAL A 130 8.84 -12.46 49.15
C VAL A 130 7.94 -11.53 48.34
N VAL A 131 7.26 -10.59 49.00
CA VAL A 131 6.41 -9.60 48.32
C VAL A 131 7.29 -8.46 47.77
N LYS A 132 7.14 -8.20 46.47
CA LYS A 132 7.84 -7.17 45.71
C LYS A 132 6.86 -6.14 45.18
N LEU A 133 7.21 -4.87 45.33
CA LEU A 133 6.57 -3.72 44.70
C LEU A 133 7.29 -3.42 43.39
N ILE A 134 6.55 -3.41 42.29
CA ILE A 134 7.07 -3.04 40.97
C ILE A 134 6.32 -1.81 40.51
N TYR A 135 7.07 -0.78 40.08
CA TYR A 135 6.49 0.47 39.62
C TYR A 135 7.17 0.95 38.35
N ALA A 136 6.43 1.69 37.55
CA ALA A 136 6.88 2.17 36.26
C ALA A 136 6.27 3.53 35.94
N THR A 137 7.05 4.40 35.28
CA THR A 137 6.52 5.65 34.75
C THR A 137 5.62 5.34 33.55
N VAL A 138 4.41 5.90 33.54
CA VAL A 138 3.51 5.77 32.40
C VAL A 138 3.94 6.76 31.32
N GLY A 139 4.58 6.22 30.28
CA GLY A 139 5.17 7.00 29.20
C GLY A 139 4.13 7.41 28.17
N THR A 140 3.68 6.44 27.36
CA THR A 140 2.72 6.67 26.27
C THR A 140 1.39 6.00 26.63
N THR A 141 0.27 6.70 26.43
CA THR A 141 -1.07 6.13 26.68
C THR A 141 -1.99 6.42 25.50
N SER A 142 -2.51 5.40 24.86
CA SER A 142 -3.44 5.61 23.75
C SER A 142 -4.51 4.54 23.75
N PHE A 143 -5.75 4.93 23.52
CA PHE A 143 -6.90 4.02 23.66
C PHE A 143 -6.80 3.20 24.97
N LYS A 144 -6.77 1.87 24.87
CA LYS A 144 -6.61 0.93 26.00
C LYS A 144 -5.19 0.40 26.17
N VAL A 145 -4.22 0.93 25.44
CA VAL A 145 -2.83 0.46 25.48
C VAL A 145 -2.01 1.44 26.28
N ILE A 146 -1.48 0.96 27.39
CA ILE A 146 -0.65 1.73 28.33
C ILE A 146 0.66 0.97 28.50
N PRO A 147 1.65 1.17 27.63
CA PRO A 147 2.99 0.64 27.85
C PRO A 147 3.66 1.33 29.03
N PHE A 148 4.28 0.52 29.87
CA PHE A 148 5.14 0.97 30.95
C PHE A 148 6.39 0.09 30.97
N MET A 149 7.53 0.70 31.36
CA MET A 149 8.79 -0.03 31.52
C MET A 149 9.06 -0.19 33.00
N ASN A 150 9.04 -1.44 33.47
CA ASN A 150 9.26 -1.76 34.86
C ASN A 150 10.62 -1.26 35.32
N LYS A 151 10.64 -0.59 36.48
CA LYS A 151 11.87 -0.42 37.25
C LYS A 151 12.19 -1.70 38.00
N ASP A 152 13.39 -1.74 38.57
CA ASP A 152 13.82 -2.85 39.41
C ASP A 152 12.83 -3.07 40.56
N PRO A 153 12.43 -4.33 40.82
CA PRO A 153 11.49 -4.65 41.88
C PRO A 153 12.04 -4.26 43.26
N LEU A 154 11.16 -3.70 44.09
CA LEU A 154 11.47 -3.29 45.46
C LEU A 154 10.92 -4.31 46.44
N VAL A 155 11.76 -4.84 47.33
CA VAL A 155 11.31 -5.79 48.36
C VAL A 155 10.53 -5.05 49.45
N MET A 156 9.31 -5.51 49.75
CA MET A 156 8.46 -4.93 50.79
C MET A 156 8.72 -5.58 52.15
N THR A 157 8.54 -4.81 53.23
CA THR A 157 8.71 -5.30 54.61
C THR A 157 7.36 -5.70 55.20
N ASN A 158 7.25 -6.92 55.73
CA ASN A 158 6.06 -7.33 56.48
C ASN A 158 5.92 -6.47 57.75
N SER A 159 4.83 -5.70 57.83
CA SER A 159 4.56 -4.73 58.91
C SER A 159 3.64 -5.29 59.99
N GLY A 160 3.24 -6.56 59.88
CA GLY A 160 2.38 -7.28 60.81
C GLY A 160 1.24 -8.00 60.09
N GLY A 161 0.99 -9.25 60.46
CA GLY A 161 -0.04 -10.08 59.83
C GLY A 161 0.23 -10.26 58.33
N ASN A 162 -0.77 -9.91 57.52
CA ASN A 162 -0.74 -10.04 56.06
C ASN A 162 -0.34 -8.73 55.36
N THR A 163 0.00 -7.69 56.12
CA THR A 163 0.28 -6.35 55.57
C THR A 163 1.77 -6.18 55.28
N TYR A 164 2.07 -5.78 54.05
CA TYR A 164 3.41 -5.47 53.57
C TYR A 164 3.52 -3.99 53.25
N THR A 165 4.64 -3.37 53.65
CA THR A 165 4.89 -1.94 53.49
C THR A 165 6.23 -1.68 52.83
N TYR A 166 6.24 -0.73 51.90
CA TYR A 166 7.46 -0.08 51.44
C TYR A 166 7.38 1.40 51.79
N ALA A 167 8.35 1.88 52.57
CA ALA A 167 8.51 3.28 52.89
C ALA A 167 9.53 3.92 51.93
N ASP A 168 9.48 5.25 51.82
CA ASP A 168 10.45 6.03 51.04
C ASP A 168 10.39 5.82 49.52
N LEU A 169 9.19 5.56 48.96
CA LEU A 169 9.03 5.50 47.50
C LEU A 169 9.13 6.91 46.90
N ASP A 170 10.15 7.12 46.07
CA ASP A 170 10.39 8.37 45.36
C ASP A 170 9.58 8.43 44.06
N LEU A 171 8.49 9.20 44.08
CA LEU A 171 7.64 9.46 42.93
C LEU A 171 7.72 10.94 42.55
N ASP A 172 8.07 11.22 41.30
CA ASP A 172 8.13 12.57 40.78
C ASP A 172 6.73 13.18 40.73
N LYS A 173 6.53 14.29 41.46
CA LYS A 173 5.26 15.02 41.47
C LYS A 173 4.85 15.43 40.05
N GLY A 174 3.59 15.20 39.70
CA GLY A 174 3.04 15.49 38.38
C GLY A 174 3.25 14.37 37.33
N THR A 175 3.78 13.22 37.74
CA THR A 175 3.97 12.05 36.87
C THR A 175 2.97 10.94 37.22
N LEU A 176 2.42 10.28 36.20
CA LEU A 176 1.56 9.12 36.35
C LEU A 176 2.43 7.86 36.46
N TYR A 177 2.18 7.04 37.47
CA TYR A 177 2.87 5.77 37.68
C TYR A 177 1.89 4.60 37.59
N ALA A 178 2.38 3.47 37.09
CA ALA A 178 1.71 2.18 37.17
C ALA A 178 2.43 1.36 38.24
N ILE A 179 1.67 0.74 39.13
CA ILE A 179 2.17 -0.09 40.23
C ILE A 179 1.49 -1.46 40.17
N HIS A 180 2.27 -2.52 40.36
CA HIS A 180 1.78 -3.88 40.62
C HIS A 180 2.66 -4.57 41.67
N PHE A 181 2.15 -5.65 42.23
CA PHE A 181 2.79 -6.41 43.29
C PHE A 181 2.97 -7.84 42.86
N ALA A 182 4.18 -8.37 43.01
CA ALA A 182 4.50 -9.75 42.70
C ALA A 182 5.03 -10.47 43.94
N VAL A 183 4.81 -11.77 44.01
CA VAL A 183 5.41 -12.64 45.03
C VAL A 183 6.42 -13.56 44.37
N THR A 184 7.66 -13.57 44.87
CA THR A 184 8.71 -14.47 44.35
C THR A 184 9.14 -15.49 45.41
N SER A 185 9.72 -16.61 44.98
CA SER A 185 10.17 -17.68 45.89
C SER A 185 11.37 -17.27 46.77
N THR A 186 12.25 -16.42 46.24
CA THR A 186 13.42 -15.85 46.92
C THR A 186 13.61 -14.39 46.49
N GLU A 187 14.45 -13.64 47.21
CA GLU A 187 14.76 -12.24 46.87
C GLU A 187 15.41 -12.11 45.48
N GLU A 188 16.28 -13.05 45.12
CA GLU A 188 17.01 -13.08 43.84
C GLU A 188 16.25 -13.78 42.70
N SER A 189 15.04 -14.30 42.97
CA SER A 189 14.22 -14.94 41.94
C SER A 189 13.53 -13.89 41.07
N ASP A 190 13.68 -14.05 39.75
CA ASP A 190 12.94 -13.30 38.72
C ASP A 190 11.65 -14.01 38.29
N GLU A 191 11.40 -15.23 38.81
CA GLU A 191 10.14 -15.93 38.57
C GLU A 191 9.08 -15.51 39.60
N ASP A 192 8.02 -14.89 39.10
CA ASP A 192 6.82 -14.52 39.86
C ASP A 192 5.93 -15.74 40.09
N LEU A 193 5.56 -15.97 41.35
CA LEU A 193 4.64 -17.02 41.78
C LEU A 193 3.18 -16.56 41.70
N ASP A 194 2.94 -15.32 42.14
CA ASP A 194 1.66 -14.62 42.10
C ASP A 194 1.92 -13.16 41.69
N ASP A 195 1.00 -12.54 40.96
CA ASP A 195 1.10 -11.14 40.52
C ASP A 195 -0.26 -10.44 40.63
N SER A 196 -0.27 -9.17 41.02
CA SER A 196 -1.48 -8.36 41.16
C SER A 196 -1.87 -7.72 39.82
N HIS A 197 -3.10 -7.21 39.76
CA HIS A 197 -3.43 -6.23 38.74
C HIS A 197 -2.62 -4.94 38.87
N VAL A 198 -2.55 -4.20 37.76
CA VAL A 198 -1.87 -2.91 37.68
C VAL A 198 -2.80 -1.82 38.18
N ALA A 199 -2.42 -1.17 39.28
CA ALA A 199 -3.05 0.05 39.77
C ALA A 199 -2.33 1.28 39.22
N PHE A 200 -3.08 2.34 38.87
CA PHE A 200 -2.49 3.63 38.51
C PHE A 200 -2.44 4.55 39.71
N VAL A 201 -1.30 5.19 39.88
CA VAL A 201 -0.99 6.02 41.05
C VAL A 201 -0.71 7.44 40.63
N SER A 202 -1.32 8.33 41.38
CA SER A 202 -1.32 9.76 41.16
C SER A 202 -0.32 10.43 42.10
N ALA A 203 0.84 10.81 41.57
CA ALA A 203 1.77 11.63 42.35
C ALA A 203 1.32 13.10 42.29
N ASN A 204 0.13 13.40 42.86
CA ASN A 204 -0.47 14.74 42.90
C ASN A 204 -0.86 15.30 41.51
N ILE A 205 -1.42 14.44 40.64
CA ILE A 205 -1.97 14.83 39.33
C ILE A 205 -3.48 15.10 39.46
N THR A 206 -3.97 16.08 38.72
CA THR A 206 -5.41 16.36 38.66
C THR A 206 -6.08 15.59 37.51
N HIS A 207 -7.41 15.46 37.55
CA HIS A 207 -8.20 14.94 36.42
C HIS A 207 -7.84 15.63 35.08
N ASN A 208 -7.63 16.95 35.11
CA ASN A 208 -7.26 17.71 33.91
C ASN A 208 -5.88 17.31 33.36
N ASP A 209 -4.95 16.94 34.24
CA ASP A 209 -3.63 16.46 33.84
C ASP A 209 -3.74 15.10 33.14
N VAL A 210 -4.57 14.20 33.68
CA VAL A 210 -4.88 12.90 33.06
C VAL A 210 -5.51 13.07 31.68
N VAL A 211 -6.51 13.95 31.55
CA VAL A 211 -7.15 14.25 30.26
C VAL A 211 -6.15 14.84 29.27
N SER A 212 -5.28 15.75 29.71
CA SER A 212 -4.26 16.35 28.86
C SER A 212 -3.23 15.33 28.38
N HIS A 213 -2.81 14.42 29.26
CA HIS A 213 -1.89 13.33 28.95
C HIS A 213 -2.52 12.37 27.94
N ALA A 214 -3.79 11.98 28.16
CA ALA A 214 -4.55 11.14 27.26
C ALA A 214 -4.70 11.77 25.87
N LEU A 215 -5.06 13.06 25.78
CA LEU A 215 -5.19 13.76 24.51
C LEU A 215 -3.86 13.85 23.76
N LYS A 216 -2.76 14.18 24.46
CA LYS A 216 -1.42 14.30 23.86
C LYS A 216 -0.98 12.99 23.19
N TRP A 217 -1.10 11.86 23.88
CA TRP A 217 -0.61 10.59 23.37
C TRP A 217 -1.57 9.93 22.37
N ASN A 218 -2.89 10.11 22.52
CA ASN A 218 -3.83 9.71 21.47
C ASN A 218 -3.62 10.53 20.18
N ALA A 219 -3.31 11.83 20.29
CA ALA A 219 -2.99 12.66 19.13
C ALA A 219 -1.69 12.20 18.44
N TYR A 220 -0.69 11.79 19.22
CA TYR A 220 0.54 11.23 18.69
C TYR A 220 0.29 9.96 17.87
N VAL A 221 -0.43 8.98 18.44
CA VAL A 221 -0.72 7.71 17.79
C VAL A 221 -1.61 7.86 16.56
N THR A 222 -2.72 8.60 16.68
CA THR A 222 -3.61 8.85 15.55
C THR A 222 -2.93 9.72 14.48
N GLY A 223 -2.00 10.58 14.87
CA GLY A 223 -1.15 11.35 13.96
C GLY A 223 -0.25 10.46 13.11
N ILE A 224 0.41 9.46 13.71
CA ILE A 224 1.21 8.48 12.94
C ILE A 224 0.34 7.75 11.92
N VAL A 225 -0.84 7.26 12.32
CA VAL A 225 -1.78 6.59 11.41
C VAL A 225 -2.22 7.52 10.27
N THR A 226 -2.48 8.79 10.59
CA THR A 226 -2.88 9.81 9.61
C THR A 226 -1.75 10.11 8.63
N VAL A 227 -0.51 10.24 9.10
CA VAL A 227 0.67 10.44 8.25
C VAL A 227 0.86 9.24 7.33
N MET A 228 0.73 8.00 7.84
CA MET A 228 0.81 6.79 7.01
C MET A 228 -0.30 6.74 5.96
N PHE A 229 -1.54 7.06 6.33
CA PHE A 229 -2.65 7.15 5.40
C PHE A 229 -2.41 8.21 4.31
N LEU A 230 -1.97 9.41 4.69
CA LEU A 230 -1.67 10.49 3.74
C LEU A 230 -0.49 10.13 2.83
N LEU A 231 0.51 9.41 3.35
CA LEU A 231 1.61 8.87 2.56
C LEU A 231 1.09 7.85 1.54
N ILE A 232 0.17 6.94 1.90
CA ILE A 232 -0.46 6.00 0.96
C ILE A 232 -1.24 6.76 -0.12
N VAL A 233 -2.01 7.78 0.26
CA VAL A 233 -2.75 8.63 -0.67
C VAL A 233 -1.79 9.34 -1.63
N PHE A 234 -0.70 9.91 -1.11
CA PHE A 234 0.33 10.60 -1.87
C PHE A 234 1.05 9.65 -2.84
N LEU A 235 1.55 8.51 -2.35
CA LEU A 235 2.21 7.50 -3.18
C LEU A 235 1.28 6.96 -4.25
N THR A 236 0.00 6.71 -3.93
CA THR A 236 -0.98 6.29 -4.94
C THR A 236 -1.16 7.35 -6.03
N ALA A 237 -1.23 8.62 -5.65
CA ALA A 237 -1.35 9.73 -6.59
C ALA A 237 -0.10 9.88 -7.46
N TRP A 238 1.07 9.76 -6.85
CA TRP A 238 2.35 9.86 -7.52
C TRP A 238 2.55 8.70 -8.49
N MET A 239 2.27 7.46 -8.06
CA MET A 239 2.32 6.28 -8.93
C MET A 239 1.36 6.42 -10.10
N ARG A 240 0.12 6.90 -9.88
CA ARG A 240 -0.82 7.18 -10.99
C ARG A 240 -0.28 8.20 -11.98
N ARG A 241 0.24 9.34 -11.50
CA ARG A 241 0.87 10.35 -12.37
C ARG A 241 2.04 9.79 -13.16
N SER A 242 2.86 8.94 -12.53
CA SER A 242 4.00 8.27 -13.19
C SER A 242 3.52 7.31 -14.28
N LEU A 243 2.50 6.50 -13.98
CA LEU A 243 1.88 5.58 -14.93
C LEU A 243 1.22 6.34 -16.09
N ASP A 244 0.50 7.44 -15.82
CA ASP A 244 -0.15 8.25 -16.85
C ASP A 244 0.88 8.89 -17.78
N LYS A 245 2.00 9.40 -17.24
CA LYS A 245 3.12 9.92 -18.05
C LYS A 245 3.78 8.83 -18.88
N THR A 246 4.05 7.67 -18.28
CA THR A 246 4.65 6.53 -18.97
C THR A 246 3.74 6.05 -20.10
N ARG A 247 2.44 5.97 -19.84
CA ARG A 247 1.42 5.62 -20.82
C ARG A 247 1.35 6.65 -21.94
N ALA A 248 1.30 7.94 -21.63
CA ALA A 248 1.30 9.00 -22.65
C ALA A 248 2.54 8.93 -23.54
N ARG A 249 3.72 8.61 -22.98
CA ARG A 249 4.94 8.37 -23.76
C ARG A 249 4.82 7.15 -24.68
N LEU A 250 4.29 6.04 -24.17
CA LEU A 250 4.09 4.81 -24.97
C LEU A 250 3.03 5.00 -26.07
N GLU A 251 1.98 5.79 -25.82
CA GLU A 251 0.99 6.22 -26.82
C GLU A 251 1.61 7.18 -27.85
N ALA A 252 2.53 8.06 -27.42
CA ALA A 252 3.30 8.93 -28.31
C ALA A 252 4.21 8.13 -29.27
N GLU A 253 4.93 7.13 -28.73
CA GLU A 253 5.82 6.21 -29.45
C GLU A 253 5.06 5.16 -30.30
N GLY A 254 3.72 5.11 -30.25
CA GLY A 254 2.92 4.12 -30.98
C GLY A 254 3.01 2.69 -30.43
N ARG A 255 3.63 2.51 -29.24
CA ARG A 255 3.75 1.21 -28.55
C ARG A 255 2.49 0.81 -27.78
N LEU A 256 1.66 1.77 -27.41
CA LEU A 256 0.36 1.55 -26.77
C LEU A 256 -0.76 2.20 -27.57
N TYR A 257 -1.94 1.58 -27.56
CA TYR A 257 -3.15 2.17 -28.12
C TYR A 257 -3.72 3.29 -27.23
N PRO A 258 -4.37 4.31 -27.84
CA PRO A 258 -5.16 5.29 -27.10
C PRO A 258 -6.21 4.61 -26.22
N GLN A 259 -6.53 5.26 -25.09
CA GLN A 259 -7.56 4.79 -24.15
C GLN A 259 -8.89 4.49 -24.86
N GLY A 260 -9.35 3.24 -24.79
CA GLY A 260 -10.60 2.78 -25.41
C GLY A 260 -10.44 2.08 -26.77
N TYR A 261 -9.23 2.10 -27.36
CA TYR A 261 -8.92 1.40 -28.60
C TYR A 261 -8.13 0.10 -28.32
N GLY A 262 -8.14 -0.86 -29.26
CA GLY A 262 -7.45 -2.15 -29.10
C GLY A 262 -8.32 -3.32 -28.59
N ARG A 263 -9.64 -3.17 -28.55
CA ARG A 263 -10.59 -4.28 -28.41
C ARG A 263 -11.64 -4.24 -29.52
N CYS A 264 -11.98 -5.40 -30.07
CA CYS A 264 -13.04 -5.53 -31.05
C CYS A 264 -14.40 -5.15 -30.43
N LYS A 265 -15.16 -4.25 -31.06
CA LYS A 265 -16.50 -3.81 -30.60
C LYS A 265 -17.53 -4.95 -30.58
N GLU A 266 -17.40 -5.92 -31.49
CA GLU A 266 -18.34 -7.04 -31.63
C GLU A 266 -18.09 -8.17 -30.62
N CYS A 267 -16.83 -8.55 -30.39
CA CYS A 267 -16.52 -9.76 -29.61
C CYS A 267 -15.52 -9.54 -28.46
N GLY A 268 -15.06 -8.30 -28.24
CA GLY A 268 -14.29 -7.87 -27.06
C GLY A 268 -12.84 -8.34 -26.99
N MET A 269 -12.34 -9.07 -27.98
CA MET A 269 -10.97 -9.56 -28.03
C MET A 269 -9.96 -8.45 -28.33
N MET A 270 -8.76 -8.60 -27.78
CA MET A 270 -7.66 -7.66 -27.98
C MET A 270 -7.15 -7.74 -29.42
N VAL A 271 -6.99 -6.58 -30.05
CA VAL A 271 -6.53 -6.41 -31.43
C VAL A 271 -5.07 -5.94 -31.42
N LEU A 272 -4.23 -6.46 -32.30
CA LEU A 272 -2.80 -6.09 -32.40
C LEU A 272 -2.54 -4.95 -33.39
N PRO A 273 -1.45 -4.15 -33.22
CA PRO A 273 -1.15 -3.03 -34.10
C PRO A 273 -1.01 -3.45 -35.57
N GLY A 274 -1.71 -2.75 -36.48
CA GLY A 274 -1.72 -3.04 -37.91
C GLY A 274 -2.84 -4.00 -38.37
N GLU A 275 -3.60 -4.59 -37.45
CA GLU A 275 -4.73 -5.46 -37.83
C GLU A 275 -5.95 -4.65 -38.26
N VAL A 276 -6.36 -4.84 -39.51
CA VAL A 276 -7.57 -4.26 -40.10
C VAL A 276 -8.81 -5.15 -39.91
N VAL A 277 -8.61 -6.42 -39.54
CA VAL A 277 -9.68 -7.41 -39.32
C VAL A 277 -9.43 -8.18 -38.03
N CYS A 278 -10.49 -8.36 -37.24
CA CYS A 278 -10.47 -9.09 -36.00
C CYS A 278 -10.26 -10.60 -36.22
N ARG A 279 -9.21 -11.19 -35.63
CA ARG A 279 -8.84 -12.60 -35.86
C ARG A 279 -9.87 -13.66 -35.45
N LYS A 280 -10.82 -13.37 -34.54
CA LYS A 280 -11.83 -14.38 -34.12
C LYS A 280 -13.23 -14.13 -34.64
N CYS A 281 -13.65 -12.89 -34.87
CA CYS A 281 -15.01 -12.63 -35.40
C CYS A 281 -15.02 -12.06 -36.83
N GLY A 282 -13.88 -11.74 -37.43
CA GLY A 282 -13.83 -11.19 -38.78
C GLY A 282 -14.35 -9.74 -38.90
N ALA A 283 -14.73 -9.10 -37.79
CA ALA A 283 -15.19 -7.71 -37.82
C ALA A 283 -14.05 -6.78 -38.26
N TYR A 284 -14.36 -5.86 -39.17
CA TYR A 284 -13.47 -4.78 -39.57
C TYR A 284 -13.23 -3.83 -38.40
N ILE A 285 -11.98 -3.42 -38.22
CA ILE A 285 -11.58 -2.56 -37.11
C ILE A 285 -11.23 -1.18 -37.65
N GLU A 286 -11.92 -0.16 -37.16
CA GLU A 286 -11.69 1.24 -37.54
C GLU A 286 -10.42 1.77 -36.86
N VAL A 287 -9.31 1.84 -37.60
CA VAL A 287 -8.06 2.41 -37.07
C VAL A 287 -8.15 3.94 -37.02
N PRO A 288 -7.94 4.60 -35.86
CA PRO A 288 -7.89 6.05 -35.76
C PRO A 288 -6.72 6.64 -36.58
N GLU A 289 -6.97 7.79 -37.21
CA GLU A 289 -5.98 8.54 -38.01
C GLU A 289 -4.66 8.81 -37.27
N GLU A 290 -4.73 9.08 -35.97
CA GLU A 290 -3.55 9.35 -35.12
C GLU A 290 -2.57 8.18 -35.05
N ILE A 291 -3.07 6.95 -35.21
CA ILE A 291 -2.26 5.73 -35.21
C ILE A 291 -1.69 5.47 -36.61
N LYS A 292 -2.51 5.68 -37.65
CA LYS A 292 -2.10 5.54 -39.06
C LYS A 292 -0.91 6.46 -39.37
N ALA A 293 -0.97 7.72 -38.93
CA ALA A 293 0.10 8.69 -39.15
C ALA A 293 1.46 8.29 -38.52
N LYS A 294 1.44 7.46 -37.48
CA LYS A 294 2.64 6.99 -36.76
C LYS A 294 3.18 5.65 -37.27
N MET A 295 2.37 4.85 -37.97
CA MET A 295 2.76 3.58 -38.61
C MET A 295 3.46 3.77 -39.96
N LYS A 296 3.95 4.98 -40.25
CA LYS A 296 4.39 5.49 -41.57
C LYS A 296 5.51 4.71 -42.26
N HIS A 297 6.01 3.62 -41.68
CA HIS A 297 7.11 2.83 -42.23
C HIS A 297 6.75 1.47 -42.83
N LYS A 298 5.48 1.10 -43.06
CA LYS A 298 5.24 -0.16 -43.81
C LYS A 298 3.97 -0.41 -44.61
N VAL A 299 2.92 0.41 -44.56
CA VAL A 299 1.67 0.08 -45.26
C VAL A 299 1.01 1.36 -45.81
N GLU A 300 0.92 1.47 -47.13
CA GLU A 300 0.07 2.46 -47.81
C GLU A 300 -1.38 1.99 -47.79
N TYR A 301 -2.35 2.91 -47.70
CA TYR A 301 -3.78 2.58 -47.68
C TYR A 301 -4.48 3.18 -48.91
N THR A 302 -5.38 2.42 -49.53
CA THR A 302 -6.23 2.81 -50.65
C THR A 302 -7.72 2.75 -50.26
N ILE A 303 -8.57 3.51 -50.95
CA ILE A 303 -10.02 3.53 -50.69
C ILE A 303 -10.70 2.55 -51.62
N CYS A 304 -11.45 1.60 -51.06
CA CYS A 304 -12.28 0.67 -51.81
C CYS A 304 -13.41 1.43 -52.53
N SER A 305 -13.46 1.33 -53.85
CA SER A 305 -14.48 1.92 -54.72
C SER A 305 -15.91 1.46 -54.40
N GLU A 306 -16.08 0.21 -53.97
CA GLU A 306 -17.40 -0.40 -53.75
C GLU A 306 -18.07 0.00 -52.42
N CYS A 307 -17.30 0.19 -51.35
CA CYS A 307 -17.86 0.42 -50.01
C CYS A 307 -17.26 1.61 -49.25
N GLY A 308 -16.34 2.33 -49.88
CA GLY A 308 -15.65 3.48 -49.29
C GLY A 308 -14.75 3.12 -48.09
N ALA A 309 -14.44 1.84 -47.87
CA ALA A 309 -13.53 1.42 -46.81
C ALA A 309 -12.08 1.74 -47.16
N GLU A 310 -11.30 2.18 -46.19
CA GLU A 310 -9.85 2.24 -46.35
C GLU A 310 -9.24 0.86 -46.13
N VAL A 311 -8.43 0.42 -47.10
CA VAL A 311 -7.86 -0.93 -47.19
C VAL A 311 -6.35 -0.82 -47.42
N PRO A 312 -5.51 -1.72 -46.88
CA PRO A 312 -4.09 -1.77 -47.25
C PRO A 312 -3.89 -1.90 -48.77
N ALA A 313 -2.91 -1.19 -49.32
CA ALA A 313 -2.62 -1.16 -50.76
C ALA A 313 -2.19 -2.52 -51.33
N ASP A 314 -1.70 -3.43 -50.48
CA ASP A 314 -1.34 -4.81 -50.81
C ASP A 314 -2.51 -5.79 -50.69
N ALA A 315 -3.69 -5.34 -50.26
CA ALA A 315 -4.84 -6.22 -50.12
C ALA A 315 -5.43 -6.60 -51.47
N ARG A 316 -5.51 -7.91 -51.75
CA ARG A 316 -6.18 -8.45 -52.95
C ARG A 316 -7.71 -8.37 -52.88
N LYS A 317 -8.28 -8.34 -51.67
CA LYS A 317 -9.72 -8.25 -51.43
C LYS A 317 -10.04 -7.24 -50.34
N CYS A 318 -11.14 -6.51 -50.49
CA CYS A 318 -11.61 -5.59 -49.47
C CYS A 318 -12.07 -6.36 -48.23
N PRO A 319 -11.47 -6.12 -47.05
CA PRO A 319 -11.84 -6.80 -45.81
C PRO A 319 -13.22 -6.38 -45.26
N LYS A 320 -13.79 -5.25 -45.72
CA LYS A 320 -15.09 -4.75 -45.26
C LYS A 320 -16.25 -5.29 -46.09
N CYS A 321 -16.14 -5.27 -47.42
CA CYS A 321 -17.23 -5.68 -48.33
C CYS A 321 -16.94 -6.93 -49.16
N GLY A 322 -15.70 -7.41 -49.19
CA GLY A 322 -15.31 -8.59 -49.96
C GLY A 322 -15.01 -8.37 -51.44
N ALA A 323 -15.03 -7.12 -51.94
CA ALA A 323 -14.69 -6.77 -53.32
C ALA A 323 -13.27 -7.25 -53.69
N ASP A 324 -13.08 -7.86 -54.86
CA ASP A 324 -11.78 -8.31 -55.37
C ASP A 324 -11.15 -7.16 -56.15
N PHE A 325 -9.89 -6.83 -55.86
CA PHE A 325 -9.17 -5.76 -56.54
C PHE A 325 -8.39 -6.26 -57.77
N ASN A 326 -8.48 -7.56 -58.07
CA ASN A 326 -7.98 -8.14 -59.33
C ASN A 326 -8.96 -7.86 -60.48
N GLU A 327 -8.94 -6.65 -61.02
CA GLU A 327 -9.38 -6.42 -62.40
C GLU A 327 -8.14 -6.12 -63.24
N GLU A 328 -7.76 -7.07 -64.08
CA GLU A 328 -6.85 -6.85 -65.20
C GLU A 328 -7.45 -5.75 -66.08
N THR A 329 -7.06 -4.51 -65.83
CA THR A 329 -7.18 -3.42 -66.80
C THR A 329 -5.79 -3.09 -67.32
N GLU A 330 -5.71 -3.07 -68.64
CA GLU A 330 -4.53 -3.05 -69.47
C GLU A 330 -3.57 -1.90 -69.14
N GLU A 331 -2.30 -2.27 -68.99
CA GLU A 331 -1.08 -1.56 -69.41
C GLU A 331 -1.14 -0.02 -69.56
N GLU A 332 -0.55 0.70 -68.60
CA GLU A 332 0.28 1.87 -68.92
C GLU A 332 1.69 1.69 -68.33
N HIS A 333 2.65 1.60 -69.24
CA HIS A 333 4.08 1.45 -69.01
C HIS A 333 4.69 2.55 -68.11
N ILE A 334 5.47 2.13 -67.10
CA ILE A 334 6.69 2.85 -66.71
C ILE A 334 7.87 1.95 -67.07
N GLN A 335 8.57 2.31 -68.14
CA GLN A 335 9.80 1.64 -68.59
C GLN A 335 10.94 2.06 -67.66
N VAL A 336 11.42 1.15 -66.82
CA VAL A 336 12.79 1.20 -66.31
C VAL A 336 13.60 0.29 -67.23
N THR A 337 14.51 0.89 -68.01
CA THR A 337 15.31 0.20 -69.02
C THR A 337 16.30 -0.77 -68.36
N GLU A 338 16.40 -1.98 -68.94
CA GLU A 338 17.29 -3.08 -68.52
C GLU A 338 18.78 -2.71 -68.42
N GLU A 339 19.18 -1.56 -68.97
CA GLU A 339 20.55 -1.04 -68.88
C GLU A 339 20.95 -0.57 -67.47
N GLU A 340 20.01 -0.11 -66.62
CA GLU A 340 20.35 0.36 -65.27
C GLU A 340 20.52 -0.77 -64.25
N MET A 341 19.74 -1.87 -64.38
CA MET A 341 19.91 -3.04 -63.49
C MET A 341 21.21 -3.81 -63.76
N ALA A 342 21.74 -3.78 -64.98
CA ALA A 342 23.02 -4.42 -65.31
C ALA A 342 24.23 -3.67 -64.73
N ALA A 343 24.12 -2.35 -64.53
CA ALA A 343 25.18 -1.53 -63.95
C ALA A 343 25.28 -1.71 -62.43
N GLU A 344 24.14 -1.86 -61.73
CA GLU A 344 24.10 -2.02 -60.28
C GLU A 344 24.50 -3.44 -59.83
N GLN A 345 24.14 -4.48 -60.59
CA GLN A 345 24.56 -5.85 -60.30
C GLN A 345 26.08 -6.03 -60.40
N LYS A 346 26.74 -5.33 -61.35
CA LYS A 346 28.20 -5.36 -61.54
C LYS A 346 28.95 -4.54 -60.48
N ALA A 347 28.29 -3.59 -59.82
CA ALA A 347 28.83 -2.87 -58.66
C ALA A 347 28.72 -3.70 -57.36
N ILE A 348 27.70 -4.56 -57.25
CA ILE A 348 27.49 -5.44 -56.08
C ILE A 348 28.43 -6.65 -56.11
N GLU A 349 28.74 -7.20 -57.29
CA GLU A 349 29.69 -8.33 -57.41
C GLU A 349 31.16 -7.92 -57.25
N ALA A 350 31.49 -6.63 -57.40
CA ALA A 350 32.84 -6.10 -57.16
C ALA A 350 33.11 -5.71 -55.68
N ALA A 351 32.09 -5.80 -54.80
CA ALA A 351 32.20 -5.41 -53.38
C ALA A 351 32.19 -6.62 -52.41
N LYS A 352 32.37 -7.85 -52.92
CA LYS A 352 32.46 -9.07 -52.12
C LYS A 352 33.73 -9.85 -52.44
N GLU A 353 34.88 -9.25 -52.19
CA GLU A 353 36.07 -10.00 -51.82
C GLU A 353 36.67 -9.33 -50.57
N ASP A 354 37.01 -10.18 -49.62
CA ASP A 354 37.91 -9.94 -48.48
C ASP A 354 37.33 -9.29 -47.21
N ASP A 355 36.57 -10.07 -46.43
CA ASP A 355 37.08 -10.72 -45.21
C ASP A 355 35.91 -11.32 -44.40
N SER A 356 35.79 -12.65 -44.40
CA SER A 356 34.84 -13.38 -43.54
C SER A 356 35.53 -14.62 -43.01
N PHE A 357 35.42 -14.90 -41.72
CA PHE A 357 36.01 -16.07 -41.07
C PHE A 357 34.93 -17.08 -40.64
N GLU A 358 35.33 -18.31 -40.34
CA GLU A 358 34.42 -19.35 -39.86
C GLU A 358 34.42 -19.39 -38.33
N CYS A 359 33.24 -19.29 -37.72
CA CYS A 359 33.08 -19.37 -36.27
C CYS A 359 33.53 -20.75 -35.75
N SER A 360 34.52 -20.77 -34.86
CA SER A 360 35.09 -21.98 -34.25
C SER A 360 34.07 -22.84 -33.50
N GLU A 361 33.04 -22.23 -32.92
CA GLU A 361 32.02 -22.92 -32.10
C GLU A 361 30.90 -23.58 -32.92
N CYS A 362 30.56 -23.05 -34.10
CA CYS A 362 29.41 -23.55 -34.87
C CYS A 362 29.60 -23.67 -36.38
N GLY A 363 30.77 -23.32 -36.91
CA GLY A 363 31.14 -23.43 -38.32
C GLY A 363 30.38 -22.51 -39.27
N ALA A 364 29.71 -21.47 -38.76
CA ALA A 364 29.02 -20.49 -39.60
C ALA A 364 30.02 -19.45 -40.14
N LYS A 365 29.85 -19.02 -41.39
CA LYS A 365 30.61 -17.90 -41.98
C LYS A 365 30.14 -16.59 -41.36
N VAL A 366 31.06 -15.88 -40.73
CA VAL A 366 30.84 -14.62 -40.00
C VAL A 366 31.68 -13.53 -40.68
N PRO A 367 31.12 -12.34 -40.93
CA PRO A 367 31.91 -11.22 -41.45
C PRO A 367 32.93 -10.74 -40.40
N SER A 368 34.11 -10.32 -40.84
CA SER A 368 35.28 -10.01 -39.98
C SER A 368 35.07 -8.86 -38.98
N ASP A 369 34.03 -8.04 -39.17
CA ASP A 369 33.65 -6.92 -38.29
C ASP A 369 32.66 -7.30 -37.18
N ALA A 370 32.18 -8.54 -37.15
CA ALA A 370 31.19 -8.98 -36.16
C ALA A 370 31.83 -9.43 -34.84
N LYS A 371 31.48 -8.74 -33.75
CA LYS A 371 31.89 -9.07 -32.37
C LYS A 371 31.14 -10.27 -31.77
N VAL A 372 30.03 -10.69 -32.37
CA VAL A 372 29.20 -11.79 -31.86
C VAL A 372 28.66 -12.61 -33.04
N CYS A 373 28.74 -13.93 -32.95
CA CYS A 373 28.20 -14.83 -33.95
C CYS A 373 26.66 -14.70 -34.01
N PRO A 374 26.07 -14.33 -35.15
CA PRO A 374 24.62 -14.17 -35.27
C PRO A 374 23.85 -15.49 -35.21
N LYS A 375 24.54 -16.63 -35.34
CA LYS A 375 23.92 -17.96 -35.35
C LYS A 375 23.92 -18.63 -33.98
N CYS A 376 25.02 -18.56 -33.22
CA CYS A 376 25.15 -19.23 -31.93
C CYS A 376 25.33 -18.28 -30.74
N GLY A 377 25.59 -16.99 -30.97
CA GLY A 377 25.79 -16.00 -29.90
C GLY A 377 27.16 -16.02 -29.24
N ALA A 378 28.15 -16.73 -29.79
CA ALA A 378 29.52 -16.69 -29.31
C ALA A 378 30.14 -15.30 -29.55
N GLU A 379 30.74 -14.70 -28.52
CA GLU A 379 31.44 -13.41 -28.62
C GLU A 379 32.90 -13.63 -29.08
N PHE A 380 33.40 -12.74 -29.94
CA PHE A 380 34.77 -12.76 -30.45
C PHE A 380 35.51 -11.54 -29.87
N ASP A 381 36.59 -11.77 -29.12
CA ASP A 381 37.44 -10.72 -28.58
C ASP A 381 38.51 -10.32 -29.62
N GLU A 382 38.92 -9.04 -29.65
CA GLU A 382 39.76 -8.45 -30.72
C GLU A 382 41.22 -8.96 -30.76
N ASP A 383 41.59 -10.02 -30.02
CA ASP A 383 42.99 -10.46 -29.82
C ASP A 383 43.29 -11.99 -30.04
N ASP A 384 42.39 -12.78 -30.65
CA ASP A 384 42.68 -14.21 -31.00
C ASP A 384 42.46 -14.57 -32.48
#